data_AF-A0A3R8V2N4-F1
#
_entry.id   AF-A0A3R8V2N4-F1
#
_cell.length_a   1.000
_cell.length_b   1.000
_cell.length_c   1.000
_cell.angle_alpha   90.00
_cell.angle_beta   90.00
_cell.angle_gamma   90.00
#
_symmetry.space_group_name_H-M   'P 1'
#
loop_
_entity.id
_entity.type
_entity.pdbx_description
1 polymer ?
#
loop_
_entity_poly.entity_id
_entity_poly.type
_entity_poly.pdbx_seq_one_letter_code
_entity_poly.pdbx_strand_id
1 'polypeptide(L)'
;MTSFLEYLAFIIFAVTVYSLARWFRYVTSGVNYSELKALASFILNLCFVFFYRHFLVTDEIIFYGSVESPSLKWLSIPMMYAHAFCFSVPWEPARWFLRRKFDPRIREYK
;
A
#
# COMPACT_ATOMS: atom_id res chain seq x y z
N MET A 1 27.61 -0.75 -14.77
CA MET A 1 27.41 0.47 -13.95
C MET A 1 26.05 1.02 -14.30
N THR A 2 25.12 1.00 -13.35
CA THR A 2 23.78 1.56 -13.54
C THR A 2 23.89 3.08 -13.70
N SER A 3 23.23 3.61 -14.72
CA SER A 3 23.33 5.04 -15.06
C SER A 3 22.56 5.88 -14.05
N PHE A 4 22.96 7.14 -13.81
CA PHE A 4 22.24 8.03 -12.90
C PHE A 4 20.75 8.17 -13.28
N LEU A 5 20.45 8.11 -14.58
CA LEU A 5 19.10 8.16 -15.12
C LEU A 5 18.24 6.96 -14.68
N GLU A 6 18.80 5.76 -14.61
CA GLU A 6 18.09 4.55 -14.16
C GLU A 6 17.65 4.65 -12.71
N TYR A 7 18.55 5.13 -11.85
CA TYR A 7 18.23 5.38 -10.45
C TYR A 7 17.10 6.40 -10.32
N LEU A 8 17.22 7.51 -11.02
CA LEU A 8 16.26 8.60 -10.95
C LEU A 8 14.90 8.15 -11.48
N ALA A 9 14.86 7.40 -12.58
CA ALA A 9 13.65 6.81 -13.14
C ALA A 9 12.98 5.83 -12.16
N PHE A 10 13.75 4.93 -11.53
CA PHE A 10 13.21 3.99 -10.55
C PHE A 10 12.65 4.71 -9.32
N ILE A 11 13.34 5.73 -8.81
CA ILE A 11 12.87 6.53 -7.67
C ILE A 11 11.59 7.27 -8.02
N ILE A 12 11.53 7.93 -9.18
CA ILE A 12 10.31 8.61 -9.64
C ILE A 12 9.16 7.61 -9.77
N PHE A 13 9.41 6.45 -10.38
CA PHE A 13 8.42 5.40 -10.51
C PHE A 13 7.90 4.95 -9.14
N ALA A 14 8.81 4.66 -8.19
CA ALA A 14 8.45 4.21 -6.85
C ALA A 14 7.61 5.24 -6.09
N VAL A 15 8.00 6.53 -6.14
CA VAL A 15 7.26 7.62 -5.52
C VAL A 15 5.89 7.81 -6.16
N THR A 16 5.80 7.72 -7.49
CA THR A 16 4.54 7.89 -8.23
C THR A 16 3.56 6.78 -7.89
N VAL A 17 4.02 5.53 -7.94
CA VAL A 17 3.23 4.33 -7.65
C VAL A 17 2.78 4.31 -6.19
N TYR A 18 3.65 4.65 -5.25
CA TYR A 18 3.30 4.77 -3.83
C TYR A 18 2.26 5.88 -3.59
N SER A 19 2.45 7.05 -4.21
CA SER A 19 1.53 8.18 -4.09
C SER A 19 0.14 7.84 -4.64
N LEU A 20 0.08 7.12 -5.77
CA LEU A 20 -1.16 6.64 -6.35
C LEU A 20 -1.88 5.65 -5.41
N ALA A 21 -1.16 4.68 -4.84
CA ALA A 21 -1.73 3.73 -3.88
C ALA A 21 -2.26 4.44 -2.62
N ARG A 22 -1.51 5.43 -2.11
CA ARG A 22 -1.91 6.24 -0.95
C ARG A 22 -3.14 7.10 -1.25
N TRP A 23 -3.19 7.73 -2.42
CA TRP A 23 -4.35 8.49 -2.88
C TRP A 23 -5.58 7.61 -3.01
N PHE A 24 -5.42 6.43 -3.62
CA PHE A 24 -6.51 5.47 -3.77
C PHE A 24 -7.07 5.04 -2.41
N ARG A 25 -6.19 4.74 -1.44
CA ARG A 25 -6.58 4.49 -0.05
C ARG A 25 -7.39 5.65 0.53
N TYR A 26 -6.95 6.89 0.36
CA TYR A 26 -7.64 8.08 0.91
C TYR A 26 -9.06 8.23 0.35
N VAL A 27 -9.25 8.06 -0.96
CA VAL A 27 -10.55 8.23 -1.62
C VAL A 27 -11.52 7.10 -1.30
N THR A 28 -11.00 5.89 -1.10
CA THR A 28 -11.81 4.67 -0.93
C THR A 28 -12.02 4.25 0.52
N SER A 29 -11.33 4.85 1.48
CA SER A 29 -11.51 4.56 2.90
C SER A 29 -12.64 5.37 3.51
N GLY A 30 -13.12 4.95 4.69
CA GLY A 30 -14.10 5.71 5.44
C GLY A 30 -15.51 5.59 4.87
N VAL A 31 -16.20 6.73 4.73
CA VAL A 31 -17.62 6.79 4.28
C VAL A 31 -17.80 6.26 2.86
N ASN A 32 -16.76 6.34 2.03
CA ASN A 32 -16.78 5.89 0.63
C ASN A 32 -16.36 4.42 0.45
N TYR A 33 -16.18 3.69 1.57
CA TYR A 33 -15.77 2.30 1.56
C TYR A 33 -16.81 1.41 0.88
N SER A 34 -16.32 0.52 0.02
CA SER A 34 -17.09 -0.53 -0.62
C SER A 34 -16.15 -1.72 -0.80
N GLU A 35 -16.67 -2.93 -0.64
CA GLU A 35 -15.89 -4.16 -0.80
C GLU A 35 -15.24 -4.25 -2.18
N LEU A 36 -15.93 -3.80 -3.24
CA LEU A 36 -15.38 -3.75 -4.60
C LEU A 36 -14.19 -2.79 -4.70
N LYS A 37 -14.26 -1.63 -4.04
CA LYS A 37 -13.16 -0.65 -4.02
C LYS A 37 -11.97 -1.16 -3.18
N ALA A 38 -12.26 -1.86 -2.08
CA ALA A 38 -11.25 -2.49 -1.25
C ALA A 38 -10.53 -3.61 -2.01
N LEU A 39 -11.27 -4.45 -2.75
CA LEU A 39 -10.70 -5.47 -3.63
C LEU A 39 -9.84 -4.84 -4.73
N ALA A 40 -10.31 -3.75 -5.36
CA ALA A 40 -9.54 -3.02 -6.35
C ALA A 40 -8.24 -2.44 -5.76
N SER A 41 -8.29 -1.87 -4.55
CA SER A 41 -7.09 -1.40 -3.82
C SER A 41 -6.14 -2.54 -3.53
N PHE A 42 -6.67 -3.70 -3.13
CA PHE A 42 -5.88 -4.89 -2.83
C PHE A 42 -5.15 -5.38 -4.08
N ILE A 43 -5.85 -5.54 -5.21
CA ILE A 43 -5.27 -5.97 -6.48
C ILE A 43 -4.19 -5.00 -6.93
N LEU A 44 -4.46 -3.69 -6.88
CA LEU A 44 -3.50 -2.65 -7.28
C LEU A 44 -2.22 -2.69 -6.44
N ASN A 45 -2.33 -2.79 -5.10
CA ASN A 45 -1.16 -2.91 -4.24
C ASN A 45 -0.41 -4.24 -4.47
N LEU A 46 -1.14 -5.34 -4.71
CA LEU A 46 -0.55 -6.65 -4.98
C LEU A 46 0.25 -6.66 -6.30
N CYS A 47 -0.27 -5.99 -7.34
CA CYS A 47 0.48 -5.77 -8.58
C CYS A 47 1.80 -5.05 -8.31
N PHE A 48 1.80 -3.96 -7.53
CA PHE A 48 3.02 -3.21 -7.23
C PHE A 48 4.01 -4.03 -6.40
N VAL A 49 3.54 -4.77 -5.40
CA VAL A 49 4.39 -5.71 -4.64
C VAL A 49 5.01 -6.76 -5.57
N PHE A 50 4.26 -7.25 -6.57
CA PHE A 50 4.79 -8.17 -7.56
C PHE A 50 5.87 -7.54 -8.44
N PHE A 51 5.70 -6.29 -8.88
CA PHE A 51 6.74 -5.55 -9.63
C PHE A 51 8.05 -5.47 -8.83
N TYR A 52 7.99 -5.06 -7.57
CA TYR A 52 9.18 -4.97 -6.71
C TYR A 52 9.80 -6.35 -6.42
N ARG A 53 8.97 -7.38 -6.21
CA ARG A 53 9.44 -8.75 -6.00
C ARG A 53 10.11 -9.31 -7.25
N HIS A 54 9.57 -9.03 -8.44
CA HIS A 54 10.17 -9.43 -9.70
C HIS A 54 11.57 -8.82 -9.83
N PHE A 55 11.67 -7.50 -9.65
CA PHE A 55 12.96 -6.79 -9.68
C PHE A 55 13.98 -7.35 -8.66
N LEU A 56 13.54 -7.73 -7.45
CA LEU A 56 14.43 -8.34 -6.45
C LEU A 56 15.03 -9.68 -6.90
N VAL A 57 14.27 -10.48 -7.65
CA VAL A 57 14.67 -11.82 -8.07
C VAL A 57 15.47 -11.79 -9.37
N THR A 58 15.06 -10.97 -10.34
CA THR A 58 15.62 -11.01 -11.69
C THR A 58 16.66 -9.93 -11.97
N ASP A 59 16.82 -8.93 -11.08
CA ASP A 59 17.56 -7.70 -11.37
C ASP A 59 17.00 -6.94 -12.59
N GLU A 60 15.77 -7.25 -13.02
CA GLU A 60 15.16 -6.67 -14.22
C GLU A 60 14.00 -5.76 -13.87
N ILE A 61 14.03 -4.56 -14.46
CA ILE A 61 12.90 -3.63 -14.45
C ILE A 61 12.05 -3.94 -15.67
N ILE A 62 10.77 -4.24 -15.43
CA ILE A 62 9.79 -4.50 -16.49
C ILE A 62 9.74 -3.28 -17.42
N PHE A 63 9.89 -3.52 -18.73
CA PHE A 63 9.98 -2.52 -19.81
C PHE A 63 11.30 -1.75 -19.97
N TYR A 64 12.30 -1.97 -19.11
CA TYR A 64 13.61 -1.31 -19.22
C TYR A 64 14.76 -2.30 -19.43
N GLY A 65 14.75 -3.44 -18.73
CA GLY A 65 15.80 -4.46 -18.81
C GLY A 65 16.57 -4.63 -17.50
N SER A 66 17.75 -5.25 -17.58
CA SER A 66 18.59 -5.57 -16.42
C SER A 66 19.25 -4.33 -15.82
N VAL A 67 19.14 -4.18 -14.51
CA VAL A 67 19.67 -3.07 -13.71
C VAL A 67 20.27 -3.67 -12.45
N GLU A 68 21.57 -3.96 -12.52
CA GLU A 68 22.32 -4.46 -11.38
C GLU A 68 22.67 -3.31 -10.42
N SER A 69 21.78 -3.08 -9.45
CA SER A 69 22.00 -2.14 -8.36
C SER A 69 21.55 -2.73 -7.01
N PRO A 70 22.49 -3.02 -6.09
CA PRO A 70 22.16 -3.42 -4.73
C PRO A 70 21.31 -2.38 -4.00
N SER A 71 21.58 -1.09 -4.22
CA SER A 71 20.88 0.01 -3.56
C SER A 71 19.40 0.08 -3.97
N LEU A 72 19.09 -0.13 -5.25
CA LEU A 72 17.70 -0.16 -5.72
C LEU A 72 16.94 -1.37 -5.18
N LYS A 73 17.61 -2.52 -5.03
CA LYS A 73 17.03 -3.70 -4.36
C LYS A 73 16.73 -3.42 -2.90
N TRP A 74 17.60 -2.71 -2.18
CA TRP A 74 17.30 -2.30 -0.82
C TRP A 74 16.15 -1.31 -0.72
N LEU A 75 15.92 -0.48 -1.75
CA LEU A 75 14.77 0.44 -1.81
C LEU A 75 13.44 -0.29 -2.09
N SER A 76 13.46 -1.39 -2.85
CA SER A 76 12.23 -2.11 -3.21
C SER A 76 11.57 -2.80 -2.00
N ILE A 77 12.37 -3.26 -1.03
CA ILE A 77 11.88 -3.88 0.21
C ILE A 77 10.94 -2.94 1.00
N PRO A 78 11.37 -1.74 1.45
CA PRO A 78 10.49 -0.83 2.18
C PRO A 78 9.30 -0.37 1.33
N MET A 79 9.45 -0.26 0.00
CA MET A 79 8.32 0.05 -0.88
C MET A 79 7.26 -1.05 -0.88
N MET A 80 7.66 -2.33 -0.92
CA MET A 80 6.73 -3.45 -0.78
C MET A 80 5.93 -3.37 0.54
N TYR A 81 6.62 -3.09 1.66
CA TYR A 81 5.94 -2.89 2.95
C TYR A 81 5.01 -1.68 2.92
N ALA A 82 5.43 -0.58 2.32
CA ALA A 82 4.62 0.63 2.22
C ALA A 82 3.29 0.36 1.46
N HIS A 83 3.33 -0.45 0.41
CA HIS A 83 2.12 -0.90 -0.30
C HIS A 83 1.23 -1.81 0.54
N ALA A 84 1.80 -2.68 1.37
CA ALA A 84 1.04 -3.49 2.33
C ALA A 84 0.31 -2.64 3.40
N PHE A 85 0.72 -1.39 3.63
CA PHE A 85 0.00 -0.46 4.50
C PHE A 85 -0.99 0.44 3.77
N CYS A 86 -1.10 0.35 2.43
CA CYS A 86 -1.96 1.20 1.61
C CYS A 86 -3.31 0.57 1.25
N PHE A 87 -3.83 -0.33 2.09
CA PHE A 87 -5.17 -0.90 1.89
C PHE A 87 -6.29 0.04 2.32
N SER A 88 -7.41 -0.01 1.59
CA SER A 88 -8.66 0.66 1.98
C SER A 88 -9.17 0.07 3.30
N VAL A 89 -9.50 0.94 4.25
CA VAL A 89 -10.01 0.53 5.56
C VAL A 89 -11.47 0.97 5.69
N PRO A 90 -12.38 0.10 6.15
CA PRO A 90 -13.74 0.50 6.45
C PRO A 90 -13.74 1.60 7.52
N TRP A 91 -14.76 2.45 7.51
CA TRP A 91 -14.98 3.39 8.61
C TRP A 91 -15.36 2.59 9.87
N GLU A 92 -14.38 2.20 10.67
CA GLU A 92 -14.66 1.74 12.02
C GLU A 92 -14.82 2.97 12.93
N PRO A 93 -15.99 3.20 13.56
CA PRO A 93 -16.06 4.16 14.64
C PRO A 93 -15.07 3.72 15.71
N ALA A 94 -14.15 4.61 16.09
CA ALA A 94 -13.06 4.31 17.01
C ALA A 94 -13.59 3.46 18.18
N ARG A 95 -13.06 2.23 18.34
CA ARG A 95 -13.57 1.22 19.30
C ARG A 95 -13.69 1.75 20.73
N TRP A 96 -12.97 2.82 21.10
CA TRP A 96 -13.10 3.48 22.40
C TRP A 96 -14.49 4.07 22.67
N PHE A 97 -15.25 4.49 21.64
CA PHE A 97 -16.61 5.02 21.78
C PHE A 97 -17.66 3.90 21.95
N LEU A 98 -17.39 2.71 21.41
CA LEU A 98 -18.27 1.55 21.53
C LEU A 98 -18.25 0.94 22.93
N ARG A 99 -17.15 1.10 23.68
CA ARG A 99 -17.06 0.64 25.09
C ARG A 99 -18.09 1.30 26.01
N ARG A 100 -18.59 2.50 25.70
CA ARG A 100 -19.59 3.18 26.52
C ARG A 100 -21.03 2.75 26.25
N LYS A 101 -21.32 2.09 25.11
CA LYS A 101 -22.69 1.69 24.73
C LYS A 101 -23.03 0.24 25.06
N PHE A 102 -22.03 -0.59 25.36
CA PHE A 102 -22.20 -2.02 25.62
C PHE A 102 -21.71 -2.39 27.03
N ASP A 103 -22.06 -1.59 28.04
CA ASP A 103 -21.93 -2.01 29.43
C ASP A 103 -23.26 -2.67 29.85
N PRO A 104 -23.32 -4.00 30.00
CA PRO A 104 -24.54 -4.70 30.40
C PRO A 104 -25.05 -4.25 31.78
N ARG A 105 -24.20 -3.63 32.62
CA ARG A 105 -24.58 -3.13 33.95
C ARG A 105 -25.50 -1.92 33.93
N ILE A 106 -25.64 -1.23 32.79
CA ILE A 106 -26.50 -0.03 32.66
C ILE A 106 -27.99 -0.41 32.46
N ARG A 107 -28.29 -1.67 32.11
CA ARG A 107 -29.67 -2.13 31.83
C ARG A 107 -30.46 -2.60 33.06
N GLU A 108 -29.85 -2.75 34.23
CA GLU A 108 -30.55 -3.29 35.41
C GLU A 108 -31.38 -2.24 36.19
N TYR A 109 -31.41 -0.99 35.74
CA TYR A 109 -32.30 0.04 36.30
C TYR A 109 -33.36 0.44 35.26
N LYS A 110 -34.39 -0.38 35.12
CA LYS A 110 -35.72 0.04 34.65
C LYS A 110 -36.80 -0.85 35.22
#